data_AF-A0A551ZAY6-F1
#
_entry.id   AF-A0A551ZAY6-F1
#
_cell.length_a   1.000
_cell.length_b   1.000
_cell.length_c   1.000
_cell.angle_alpha   90.00
_cell.angle_beta   90.00
_cell.angle_gamma   90.00
#
_symmetry.space_group_name_H-M   'P 1'
#
loop_
_entity.id
_entity.type
_entity.pdbx_description
1 polymer ?
#
loop_
_entity_poly.entity_id
_entity_poly.type
_entity_poly.pdbx_seq_one_letter_code
_entity_poly.pdbx_strand_id
1 'polypeptide(L)'
;MFVLEYKVKPKPNQIEAINEAIRTTQFVRNKVLRYWMDNQGVAKTELFRYNTALRKEFKFVDDLNSHACQTAVERTLRAITRFYDNCQNKVKGKKGYPKFKKHSRSVEYKVSGWKLS
;
A
#
# COMPACT_ATOMS: atom_id res chain seq x y z
N MET A 1 0.61 -24.00 -1.48
CA MET A 1 0.19 -22.86 -0.64
C MET A 1 -1.26 -23.11 -0.24
N PHE A 2 -1.53 -23.38 1.02
CA PHE A 2 -2.91 -23.51 1.50
C PHE A 2 -3.46 -22.11 1.76
N VAL A 3 -4.56 -21.77 1.09
CA VAL A 3 -5.28 -20.51 1.32
C VAL A 3 -6.50 -20.85 2.16
N LEU A 4 -6.55 -20.30 3.37
CA LEU A 4 -7.71 -20.41 4.23
C LEU A 4 -8.51 -19.12 4.12
N GLU A 5 -9.77 -19.23 3.68
CA GLU A 5 -10.69 -18.10 3.56
C GLU A 5 -11.79 -18.23 4.61
N TYR A 6 -11.99 -17.16 5.38
CA TYR A 6 -13.03 -17.12 6.41
C TYR A 6 -13.81 -15.82 6.33
N LYS A 7 -15.13 -15.90 6.55
CA LYS A 7 -16.00 -14.73 6.75
C LYS A 7 -16.13 -14.49 8.25
N VAL A 8 -15.63 -13.35 8.71
CA VAL A 8 -15.74 -12.95 10.12
C VAL A 8 -17.02 -12.15 10.31
N LYS A 9 -17.68 -12.30 11.47
CA LYS A 9 -18.76 -11.41 11.94
C LYS A 9 -18.18 -10.47 13.01
N PRO A 10 -17.56 -9.35 12.61
CA PRO A 10 -16.89 -8.45 13.55
C PRO A 10 -17.89 -7.71 14.44
N LYS A 11 -17.45 -7.37 15.66
CA LYS A 11 -18.15 -6.43 16.54
C LYS A 11 -18.06 -5.01 15.95
N PRO A 12 -18.97 -4.08 16.32
CA PRO A 12 -18.95 -2.69 15.82
C PRO A 12 -17.57 -2.01 15.93
N ASN A 13 -16.93 -2.09 17.09
CA ASN A 13 -15.60 -1.49 17.32
C ASN A 13 -14.51 -2.11 16.40
N GLN A 14 -14.63 -3.39 16.07
CA GLN A 14 -13.70 -4.05 15.14
C GLN A 14 -13.93 -3.56 13.71
N ILE A 15 -15.18 -3.29 13.32
CA ILE A 15 -15.50 -2.71 12.01
C ILE A 15 -14.88 -1.31 11.89
N GLU A 16 -14.97 -0.51 12.94
CA GLU A 16 -14.35 0.82 12.99
C GLU A 16 -12.84 0.74 12.84
N ALA A 17 -12.16 -0.11 13.61
CA ALA A 17 -10.71 -0.32 13.50
C ALA A 17 -10.28 -0.82 12.10
N ILE A 18 -11.06 -1.72 11.49
CA ILE A 18 -10.81 -2.19 10.11
C ILE A 18 -10.95 -1.03 9.11
N ASN A 19 -12.00 -0.22 9.24
CA ASN A 19 -12.23 0.94 8.37
C ASN A 19 -11.11 1.97 8.52
N GLU A 20 -10.65 2.22 9.75
CA GLU A 20 -9.52 3.08 10.03
C GLU A 20 -8.24 2.54 9.37
N ALA A 21 -7.91 1.27 9.57
CA ALA A 21 -6.74 0.64 8.94
C ALA A 21 -6.76 0.74 7.40
N ILE A 22 -7.94 0.53 6.79
CA ILE A 22 -8.13 0.68 5.33
C ILE A 22 -7.91 2.14 4.89
N ARG A 23 -8.42 3.12 5.65
CA ARG A 23 -8.22 4.55 5.38
C ARG A 23 -6.75 4.95 5.51
N THR A 24 -6.07 4.50 6.56
CA THR A 24 -4.64 4.75 6.76
C THR A 24 -3.81 4.13 5.63
N THR A 25 -4.11 2.90 5.22
CA THR A 25 -3.46 2.24 4.08
C THR A 25 -3.65 3.05 2.78
N GLN A 26 -4.87 3.56 2.56
CA GLN A 26 -5.16 4.43 1.41
C GLN A 26 -4.38 5.74 1.46
N PHE A 27 -4.26 6.35 2.64
CA PHE A 27 -3.47 7.56 2.87
C PHE A 27 -2.01 7.33 2.51
N VAL A 28 -1.37 6.30 3.09
CA VAL A 28 0.04 5.95 2.83
C VAL A 28 0.27 5.73 1.34
N ARG A 29 -0.55 4.91 0.69
CA ARG A 29 -0.46 4.66 -0.76
C ARG A 29 -0.50 5.96 -1.57
N ASN A 30 -1.45 6.84 -1.27
CA ASN A 30 -1.62 8.08 -2.03
C ASN A 30 -0.50 9.08 -1.76
N LYS A 31 -0.01 9.19 -0.51
CA LYS A 31 1.14 10.03 -0.15
C LYS A 31 2.42 9.55 -0.83
N VAL A 32 2.69 8.24 -0.84
CA VAL A 32 3.84 7.65 -1.53
C VAL A 32 3.73 7.87 -3.04
N LEU A 33 2.53 7.72 -3.61
CA LEU A 33 2.33 8.01 -5.03
C LEU A 33 2.57 9.49 -5.34
N ARG A 34 2.12 10.40 -4.47
CA ARG A 34 2.33 11.84 -4.65
C ARG A 34 3.82 12.18 -4.59
N TYR A 35 4.54 11.62 -3.62
CA TYR A 35 6.00 11.78 -3.52
C TYR A 35 6.72 11.32 -4.79
N TRP A 36 6.32 10.18 -5.37
CA TRP A 36 6.86 9.71 -6.64
C TRP A 36 6.50 10.64 -7.82
N MET A 37 5.32 11.25 -7.84
CA MET A 37 4.93 12.20 -8.89
C MET A 37 5.74 13.50 -8.82
N ASP A 38 6.01 13.98 -7.61
CA ASP A 38 6.69 15.26 -7.37
C ASP A 38 8.22 15.15 -7.58
N ASN A 39 8.78 13.95 -7.50
CA ASN A 39 10.23 13.72 -7.60
C ASN A 39 10.54 12.81 -8.80
N GLN A 40 11.36 13.28 -9.74
CA GLN A 40 11.78 12.47 -10.88
C GLN A 40 12.89 11.49 -10.48
N GLY A 41 12.90 10.28 -11.08
CA GLY A 41 13.97 9.30 -10.88
C GLY A 41 13.98 8.61 -9.51
N VAL A 42 12.89 8.69 -8.75
CA VAL A 42 12.80 8.07 -7.41
C VAL A 42 12.97 6.56 -7.49
N ALA A 43 14.00 6.05 -6.81
CA ALA A 43 14.25 4.62 -6.70
C ALA A 43 13.25 3.93 -5.77
N LYS A 44 13.09 2.61 -5.93
CA LYS A 44 12.25 1.78 -5.05
C LYS A 44 12.57 1.97 -3.58
N THR A 45 13.86 2.01 -3.23
CA THR A 45 14.36 2.18 -1.85
C THR A 45 13.89 3.49 -1.23
N GLU A 46 13.86 4.56 -2.01
CA GLU A 46 13.44 5.89 -1.55
C GLU A 46 11.95 5.92 -1.18
N LEU A 47 11.09 5.19 -1.91
CA LEU A 47 9.67 5.08 -1.55
C LEU A 47 9.46 4.38 -0.20
N PHE A 48 10.27 3.37 0.11
CA PHE A 48 10.21 2.71 1.43
C PHE A 48 10.78 3.60 2.53
N ARG A 49 11.87 4.34 2.27
CA ARG A 49 12.41 5.33 3.21
C ARG A 49 11.39 6.43 3.52
N TYR A 50 10.72 6.94 2.49
CA TYR A 50 9.66 7.93 2.65
C TYR A 50 8.50 7.37 3.48
N ASN A 51 8.11 6.12 3.30
CA ASN A 51 7.10 5.48 4.17
C ASN A 51 7.54 5.43 5.64
N THR A 52 8.82 5.16 5.93
CA THR A 52 9.36 5.24 7.30
C THR A 52 9.28 6.66 7.85
N ALA A 53 9.52 7.69 7.03
CA ALA A 53 9.35 9.08 7.44
C ALA A 53 7.87 9.41 7.73
N LEU A 54 6.95 8.96 6.88
CA LEU A 54 5.50 9.15 7.09
C LEU A 54 5.02 8.54 8.41
N ARG A 55 5.54 7.36 8.80
CA ARG A 55 5.22 6.76 10.10
C ARG A 55 5.67 7.66 11.25
N LYS A 56 6.87 8.24 11.17
CA LYS A 56 7.37 9.15 12.20
C LYS A 56 6.58 10.47 12.27
N GLU A 57 6.06 10.93 11.13
CA GLU A 57 5.30 12.19 11.04
C GLU A 57 3.86 12.03 11.54
N PHE A 58 3.21 10.90 11.23
CA PHE A 58 1.79 10.69 11.50
C PHE A 58 1.56 9.53 12.46
N LYS A 59 1.12 9.85 13.69
CA LYS A 59 0.84 8.84 14.73
C LYS A 59 -0.09 7.73 14.26
N PHE A 60 -1.18 8.06 13.57
CA PHE A 60 -2.13 7.06 13.04
C PHE A 60 -1.52 6.13 11.96
N VAL A 61 -0.43 6.55 11.31
CA VAL A 61 0.33 5.72 10.36
C VAL A 61 1.32 4.82 11.10
N ASP A 62 1.86 5.28 12.22
CA ASP A 62 2.71 4.46 13.08
C ASP A 62 1.91 3.39 13.83
N ASP A 63 0.72 3.74 14.30
CA ASP A 63 -0.23 2.83 14.95
C ASP A 63 -0.64 1.68 14.01
N LEU A 64 -0.60 1.91 12.68
CA LEU A 64 -0.77 0.83 11.70
C LEU A 64 0.49 -0.06 11.65
N ASN A 65 0.30 -1.38 11.54
CA ASN A 65 1.43 -2.31 11.43
C ASN A 65 2.38 -1.96 10.26
N SER A 66 3.69 -2.07 10.50
CA SER A 66 4.73 -1.76 9.51
C SER A 66 4.60 -2.55 8.21
N HIS A 67 4.18 -3.81 8.28
CA HIS A 67 3.95 -4.65 7.10
C HIS A 67 2.80 -4.12 6.25
N ALA A 68 1.71 -3.62 6.85
CA ALA A 68 0.61 -3.04 6.10
C ALA A 68 1.03 -1.77 5.36
N CYS A 69 1.84 -0.93 6.00
CA CYS A 69 2.43 0.24 5.35
C CYS A 69 3.36 -0.15 4.19
N GLN A 70 4.21 -1.17 4.37
CA GLN A 70 5.06 -1.70 3.31
C GLN A 70 4.25 -2.22 2.13
N THR A 71 3.17 -2.97 2.38
CA THR A 71 2.29 -3.45 1.32
C THR A 71 1.60 -2.30 0.58
N ALA A 72 1.30 -1.18 1.25
CA ALA A 72 0.79 0.03 0.58
C ALA A 72 1.82 0.64 -0.40
N VAL A 73 3.11 0.65 -0.02
CA VAL A 73 4.22 1.07 -0.88
C VAL A 73 4.36 0.12 -2.07
N GLU A 74 4.33 -1.19 -1.85
CA GLU A 74 4.41 -2.20 -2.91
C GLU A 74 3.25 -2.10 -3.91
N ARG A 75 2.02 -1.84 -3.44
CA ARG A 75 0.86 -1.59 -4.30
C ARG A 75 1.06 -0.36 -5.17
N THR A 76 1.74 0.67 -4.64
CA THR A 76 2.10 1.88 -5.39
C THR A 76 3.16 1.58 -6.45
N LEU A 77 4.23 0.89 -6.06
CA LEU A 77 5.27 0.40 -6.95
C LEU A 77 4.70 -0.43 -8.11
N ARG A 78 3.82 -1.40 -7.82
CA ARG A 78 3.18 -2.20 -8.85
C ARG A 78 2.40 -1.36 -9.86
N ALA A 79 1.76 -0.28 -9.42
CA ALA A 79 1.05 0.63 -10.31
C ALA A 79 2.01 1.43 -11.21
N ILE A 80 3.14 1.88 -10.65
CA ILE A 80 4.20 2.59 -11.36
C ILE A 80 4.89 1.67 -12.38
N THR A 81 5.34 0.49 -11.96
CA THR A 81 5.97 -0.51 -12.82
C THR A 81 5.05 -0.89 -13.97
N ARG A 82 3.78 -1.20 -13.69
CA ARG A 82 2.79 -1.50 -14.74
C ARG A 82 2.63 -0.35 -15.75
N PHE A 83 2.71 0.90 -15.30
CA PHE A 83 2.63 2.05 -16.20
C PHE A 83 3.82 2.07 -17.17
N TYR A 84 5.04 1.93 -16.67
CA TYR A 84 6.24 1.89 -17.51
C TYR A 84 6.26 0.67 -18.44
N ASP A 85 5.94 -0.53 -17.92
CA ASP A 85 5.89 -1.76 -18.71
C ASP A 85 4.90 -1.64 -19.88
N ASN A 86 3.72 -1.06 -19.64
CA ASN A 86 2.71 -0.86 -20.68
C ASN A 86 3.15 0.18 -21.72
N CYS A 87 3.91 1.21 -21.29
CA CYS A 87 4.49 2.19 -22.20
C CYS A 87 5.56 1.56 -23.08
N GLN A 88 6.50 0.82 -22.49
CA GLN A 88 7.59 0.13 -23.18
C GLN A 88 7.08 -0.91 -24.18
N ASN A 89 6.11 -1.73 -23.76
CA ASN A 89 5.48 -2.75 -24.61
C ASN A 89 4.44 -2.20 -25.60
N LYS A 90 4.27 -0.87 -25.67
CA LYS A 90 3.34 -0.17 -26.57
C LYS A 90 1.89 -0.70 -26.52
N VAL A 91 1.43 -1.19 -25.37
CA VAL A 91 0.10 -1.79 -25.22
C VAL A 91 -1.01 -0.74 -25.43
N LYS A 92 -1.86 -0.92 -26.44
CA LYS A 92 -2.97 0.01 -26.72
C LYS A 92 -3.97 0.05 -25.56
N GLY A 93 -4.44 1.25 -25.19
CA GLY A 93 -5.49 1.47 -24.17
C GLY A 93 -5.07 1.27 -22.70
N LYS A 94 -3.91 0.66 -22.41
CA LYS A 94 -3.46 0.34 -21.03
C LYS A 94 -2.36 1.26 -20.47
N LYS A 95 -1.95 2.30 -21.21
CA LYS A 95 -0.92 3.29 -20.82
C LYS A 95 -1.45 4.37 -19.86
N GLY A 96 -2.27 3.99 -18.90
CA GLY A 96 -2.84 4.93 -17.94
C GLY A 96 -1.83 5.30 -16.85
N TYR A 97 -1.57 6.59 -16.67
CA TYR A 97 -0.75 7.10 -15.57
C TYR A 97 -1.35 6.68 -14.20
N PRO A 98 -0.53 6.32 -13.19
CA PRO A 98 -1.03 5.98 -11.86
C PRO A 98 -1.91 7.09 -11.28
N LYS A 99 -3.05 6.72 -10.68
CA LYS A 99 -4.01 7.67 -10.07
C LYS A 99 -4.13 7.44 -8.57
N PHE A 100 -4.49 8.51 -7.84
CA PHE A 100 -4.87 8.41 -6.44
C PHE A 100 -6.09 7.51 -6.25
N LYS A 101 -6.08 6.72 -5.17
CA LYS A 101 -7.19 5.84 -4.82
C LYS A 101 -8.22 6.67 -4.05
N LYS A 102 -9.48 6.64 -4.51
CA LYS A 102 -10.61 7.26 -3.81
C LYS A 102 -11.25 6.30 -2.79
N HIS A 103 -11.30 5.02 -3.12
CA HIS A 103 -11.92 3.98 -2.28
C HIS A 103 -11.02 2.75 -2.20
N SER A 104 -10.44 2.49 -1.03
CA SER A 104 -9.82 1.21 -0.70
C SER A 104 -10.84 0.31 0.01
N ARG A 105 -10.66 -1.01 -0.15
CA ARG A 105 -11.54 -2.05 0.42
C ARG A 105 -10.77 -3.11 1.19
N SER A 106 -9.44 -3.00 1.23
CA SER A 106 -8.59 -3.99 1.88
C SER A 106 -7.33 -3.37 2.44
N VAL A 107 -6.92 -3.92 3.58
CA VAL A 107 -5.59 -3.82 4.15
C VAL A 107 -5.01 -5.23 4.15
N GLU A 108 -3.71 -5.35 3.93
CA GLU A 108 -3.03 -6.64 3.85
C GLU A 108 -1.83 -6.58 4.80
N TYR A 109 -1.71 -7.61 5.61
CA TYR A 109 -0.62 -7.77 6.56
C TYR A 109 0.23 -8.93 6.08
N LYS A 110 1.49 -8.66 5.75
CA LYS A 110 2.46 -9.73 5.55
C LYS A 110 2.91 -10.22 6.91
N VAL A 111 2.82 -11.52 7.13
CA VAL A 111 3.47 -12.16 8.27
C VAL A 111 4.90 -12.43 7.84
N SER A 112 5.88 -11.96 8.60
CA SER A 112 7.28 -12.32 8.44
C SER A 112 7.74 -13.11 9.67
N GLY A 113 8.53 -14.17 9.46
CA GLY A 113 9.12 -14.98 10.54
C GLY A 113 9.31 -16.45 10.16
N TRP A 114 10.42 -17.03 10.61
CA TRP A 114 10.53 -18.48 10.81
C TRP A 114 9.69 -18.86 12.02
N LYS A 115 8.77 -19.83 11.88
CA LYS A 115 8.17 -20.50 13.03
C LYS A 115 8.98 -21.75 13.36
N LEU A 116 9.84 -21.65 14.38
CA LEU A 116 10.45 -22.80 15.04
C LEU A 116 9.48 -23.37 16.08
N SER A 117 8.28 -23.75 15.63
CA SER A 117 7.25 -24.58 16.30
C SER A 117 5.92 -24.42 15.56
#